data_AF-A0A151R421-F1
#
_entry.id   AF-A0A151R421-F1
#
_cell.length_a   1.000
_cell.length_b   1.000
_cell.length_c   1.000
_cell.angle_alpha   90.00
_cell.angle_beta   90.00
_cell.angle_gamma   90.00
#
_symmetry.space_group_name_H-M   'P 1'
#
loop_
_entity.id
_entity.type
_entity.pdbx_description
1 polymer ?
#
loop_
_entity_poly.entity_id
_entity_poly.type
_entity_poly.pdbx_seq_one_letter_code
_entity_poly.pdbx_strand_id
1 'polypeptide(L)' 'MNQTLLQHARCMHLNVGLLNFFWVEVVNTTVYFVNKSPYTTIDLKTPQEVWSNKPSDYSGLLIFGCLAYAHVNDGKLEHI' A
#
# COMPACT_ATOMS: atom_id res chain seq x y z
N MET A 1 12.94 -12.13 1.02
CA MET A 1 11.84 -11.16 1.26
C MET A 1 11.70 -10.11 0.16
N ASN A 2 12.79 -9.58 -0.42
CA ASN A 2 12.72 -8.51 -1.42
C ASN A 2 11.88 -8.85 -2.67
N GLN A 3 11.95 -10.10 -3.15
CA GLN A 3 11.10 -10.54 -4.25
C GLN A 3 9.62 -10.52 -3.89
N THR A 4 9.22 -10.99 -2.70
CA THR A 4 7.84 -10.99 -2.22
C THR A 4 7.28 -9.57 -2.12
N LEU A 5 8.06 -8.63 -1.58
CA LEU A 5 7.68 -7.21 -1.52
C LEU A 5 7.48 -6.63 -2.92
N LEU A 6 8.39 -6.91 -3.85
CA LEU A 6 8.29 -6.42 -5.21
C LEU A 6 7.04 -6.96 -5.94
N GLN A 7 6.71 -8.25 -5.77
CA GLN A 7 5.53 -8.83 -6.38
C GLN A 7 4.24 -8.24 -5.81
N HIS A 8 4.12 -8.11 -4.49
CA HIS A 8 2.96 -7.47 -3.88
C HIS A 8 2.81 -6.00 -4.29
N ALA A 9 3.91 -5.24 -4.34
CA ALA A 9 3.88 -3.87 -4.80
C ALA A 9 3.38 -3.77 -6.25
N ARG A 10 3.88 -4.62 -7.15
CA ARG A 10 3.40 -4.67 -8.54
C ARG A 10 1.91 -5.01 -8.63
N CYS A 11 1.45 -6.01 -7.89
CA CYS A 11 0.03 -6.38 -7.89
C CYS A 11 -0.86 -5.26 -7.33
N MET A 12 -0.48 -4.64 -6.21
CA MET A 12 -1.21 -3.50 -5.64
C MET A 12 -1.27 -2.31 -6.62
N HIS A 13 -0.15 -2.04 -7.30
CA HIS A 13 -0.06 -0.96 -8.28
C HIS A 13 -0.97 -1.20 -9.49
N LEU A 14 -0.94 -2.42 -10.04
CA LEU A 14 -1.78 -2.82 -11.17
C LEU A 14 -3.28 -2.81 -10.81
N ASN A 15 -3.63 -3.21 -9.60
CA ASN A 15 -5.02 -3.30 -9.16
C ASN A 15 -5.73 -1.94 -9.09
N VAL A 16 -5.03 -0.89 -8.66
CA VAL A 16 -5.63 0.45 -8.47
C VAL A 16 -5.41 1.36 -9.69
N GLY A 17 -4.61 0.94 -10.67
CA GLY A 17 -4.32 1.75 -11.87
C GLY A 17 -3.61 3.07 -11.56
N LEU A 18 -2.84 3.13 -10.47
CA LEU A 18 -2.13 4.35 -10.06
C LEU A 18 -1.04 4.73 -11.07
N LEU A 19 -0.79 6.04 -11.20
CA LEU A 19 0.36 6.55 -11.95
C LEU A 19 1.68 6.09 -11.30
N ASN A 20 2.70 5.83 -12.12
CA ASN A 20 4.01 5.34 -11.67
C ASN A 20 4.69 6.24 -10.63
N PHE A 21 4.34 7.52 -10.55
CA PHE A 21 4.89 8.45 -9.56
C PHE A 21 4.56 8.05 -8.11
N PHE A 22 3.46 7.31 -7.89
CA PHE A 22 3.05 6.85 -6.55
C PHE A 22 3.73 5.55 -6.09
N TRP A 23 4.76 5.09 -6.80
CA TRP A 23 5.45 3.84 -6.47
C TRP A 23 5.97 3.78 -5.02
N VAL A 24 6.40 4.91 -4.45
CA VAL A 24 6.85 4.99 -3.05
C VAL A 24 5.71 4.64 -2.09
N GLU A 25 4.52 5.17 -2.34
CA GLU A 25 3.33 4.93 -1.51
C GLU A 25 2.87 3.47 -1.60
N VAL A 26 2.93 2.90 -2.80
CA VAL A 26 2.66 1.47 -3.05
C VAL A 26 3.63 0.60 -2.24
N VAL A 27 4.93 0.88 -2.31
CA VAL A 27 5.95 0.10 -1.61
C VAL A 27 5.79 0.23 -0.10
N ASN A 28 5.54 1.44 0.41
CA ASN A 28 5.32 1.67 1.84
C ASN A 28 4.09 0.90 2.35
N THR A 29 2.98 0.96 1.61
CA THR A 29 1.76 0.20 1.94
C THR A 29 2.01 -1.30 1.88
N THR A 30 2.76 -1.77 0.89
CA THR A 30 3.09 -3.20 0.75
C THR A 30 3.89 -3.71 1.95
N VAL A 31 4.89 -2.95 2.40
CA VAL A 31 5.70 -3.30 3.59
C VAL A 31 4.81 -3.34 4.83
N TYR A 32 3.94 -2.35 5.01
CA TYR A 32 2.98 -2.31 6.11
C TYR A 32 2.07 -3.55 6.12
N PHE A 33 1.55 -3.93 4.95
CA PHE A 33 0.67 -5.10 4.79
C PHE A 33 1.41 -6.40 5.11
N VAL A 34 2.62 -6.59 4.57
CA VAL A 34 3.46 -7.77 4.82
C VAL A 34 3.81 -7.90 6.30
N ASN A 35 4.12 -6.81 6.99
CA ASN A 35 4.45 -6.84 8.42
C ASN A 35 3.26 -7.16 9.33
N LYS A 36 2.03 -6.94 8.85
CA LYS A 36 0.77 -7.21 9.57
C LYS A 36 0.02 -8.43 9.04
N SER A 37 0.52 -9.12 8.03
CA SER A 37 -0.10 -10.34 7.52
C SER A 37 0.33 -11.53 8.38
N PRO A 38 -0.58 -12.43 8.76
CA PRO A 38 -0.22 -13.65 9.48
C PRO A 38 0.48 -14.63 8.54
N TYR A 39 1.47 -15.35 9.06
CA TYR A 39 2.18 -16.39 8.31
C TYR A 39 2.09 -17.73 9.01
N THR A 40 1.84 -18.80 8.23
CA THR A 40 1.75 -20.17 8.74
C THR A 40 3.07 -20.66 9.36
N THR A 41 4.21 -20.16 8.89
CA THR A 41 5.53 -20.53 9.39
C THR A 41 5.86 -19.96 10.78
N ILE A 42 5.06 -19.03 11.28
CA ILE A 42 5.21 -18.41 12.62
C ILE A 42 3.91 -18.54 13.42
N ASP A 43 3.27 -19.70 13.34
CA ASP A 43 2.05 -20.04 14.10
C ASP A 43 0.91 -19.04 13.91
N LEU A 44 0.71 -18.57 12.67
CA LEU A 44 -0.30 -17.56 12.31
C LEU A 44 -0.12 -16.21 13.01
N LYS A 45 1.05 -15.94 13.60
CA LYS A 45 1.42 -14.61 14.07
C LYS A 45 1.83 -13.74 12.89
N THR A 46 1.82 -12.43 13.12
CA THR A 46 2.36 -11.44 12.19
C THR A 46 3.84 -11.17 12.49
N PRO A 47 4.65 -10.77 11.49
CA PRO A 47 6.04 -10.39 11.72
C PRO A 47 6.17 -9.26 12.75
N GLN A 48 5.24 -8.30 12.73
CA GLN A 48 5.21 -7.20 13.70
C GLN A 48 5.02 -7.70 15.14
N GLU A 49 4.15 -8.69 15.36
CA GLU A 49 3.92 -9.29 16.67
C GLU A 49 5.15 -10.02 17.19
N VAL A 50 5.79 -10.80 16.33
CA VAL A 50 7.01 -11.53 16.67
C VAL A 50 8.15 -10.56 17.01
N TRP A 51 8.29 -9.48 16.26
CA TRP A 51 9.34 -8.49 16.48
C TRP A 51 9.11 -7.61 17.70
N SER A 52 7.86 -7.17 17.91
CA SER A 52 7.54 -6.18 18.95
C SER A 52 7.06 -6.81 20.26
N ASN A 53 6.78 -8.12 20.27
CA ASN A 53 6.10 -8.84 21.36
C ASN A 53 4.78 -8.17 21.81
N LYS A 54 4.13 -7.44 20.89
CA LYS A 54 2.86 -6.74 21.11
C LYS A 54 1.85 -7.22 20.07
N PRO A 55 0.57 -7.36 20.42
CA PRO A 55 -0.47 -7.71 19.45
C PRO A 55 -0.50 -6.71 18.29
N SER A 56 -0.83 -7.19 17.10
CA SER A 56 -0.96 -6.33 15.92
C SER A 56 -2.22 -5.47 16.03
N ASP A 57 -2.04 -4.15 16.04
CA ASP A 57 -3.15 -3.20 15.90
C ASP A 57 -3.52 -3.02 14.42
N TYR A 58 -4.78 -3.21 14.07
CA TYR A 58 -5.31 -3.08 12.70
C TYR A 58 -6.16 -1.82 12.51
N SER A 59 -6.28 -0.95 13.52
CA SER A 59 -7.10 0.26 13.45
C SER A 59 -6.67 1.22 12.33
N GLY A 60 -5.38 1.19 11.97
CA GLY A 60 -4.84 1.96 10.84
C GLY A 60 -4.81 1.21 9.50
N LEU A 61 -5.41 0.02 9.38
CA LEU A 61 -5.47 -0.72 8.12
C LEU A 61 -6.56 -0.11 7.23
N LEU A 62 -6.14 0.45 6.09
CA LEU A 62 -7.02 1.07 5.12
C LEU A 62 -6.94 0.32 3.78
N ILE A 63 -8.01 0.43 2.98
CA ILE A 63 -7.98 -0.03 1.60
C ILE A 63 -6.98 0.84 0.84
N PHE A 64 -6.05 0.19 0.15
CA PHE A 64 -5.06 0.92 -0.64
C PHE A 64 -5.71 1.59 -1.86
N GLY A 65 -5.47 2.89 -1.99
CA GLY A 65 -6.04 3.73 -3.03
C GLY A 65 -7.05 4.73 -2.50
N CYS A 66 -7.36 5.73 -3.33
CA CYS A 66 -8.42 6.69 -3.08
C CYS A 66 -9.06 7.08 -4.41
N LEU A 67 -10.28 7.60 -4.34
CA LEU A 67 -10.93 8.20 -5.51
C LEU A 67 -10.18 9.49 -5.84
N ALA A 68 -9.44 9.48 -6.96
CA ALA A 68 -8.69 10.63 -7.45
C ALA A 68 -9.36 11.20 -8.70
N TYR A 69 -9.50 12.53 -8.75
CA TYR A 69 -10.00 13.25 -9.91
C TYR A 69 -8.83 13.93 -10.63
N ALA A 70 -8.71 13.70 -11.93
CA ALA A 70 -7.74 14.43 -12.74
C ALA A 70 -8.28 15.83 -13.04
N HIS A 71 -7.45 16.86 -12.83
CA HIS A 71 -7.78 18.20 -13.27
C HIS A 71 -7.63 18.27 -14.79
N VAL A 72 -8.75 18.40 -15.50
CA VAL A 72 -8.77 18.58 -16.96
C VAL A 72 -8.87 20.08 -17.25
N ASN A 73 -7.78 20.67 -17.74
CA ASN A 73 -7.80 22.04 -18.24
C ASN A 73 -8.57 22.09 -19.56
N ASP A 74 -9.83 22.49 -19.52
CA ASP A 74 -10.67 22.70 -20.72
C ASP A 74 -10.45 24.09 -21.37
N GLY A 75 -9.26 24.67 -21.18
CA GLY A 75 -8.85 25.95 -21.79
C GLY A 75 -9.67 27.18 -21.41
N LYS A 76 -10.52 27.14 -20.37
CA LYS A 76 -11.54 28.18 -20.15
C LYS A 76 -11.21 29.29 -19.15
N LEU A 77 -9.97 29.46 -18.69
CA LEU A 77 -9.61 30.58 -17.81
C LEU A 77 -8.22 31.16 -18.14
N GLU A 78 -8.06 31.68 -19.35
CA GLU A 78 -7.07 32.74 -19.62
C GLU A 78 -7.81 34.06 -19.82
N HIS A 79 -8.35 34.63 -18.74
CA HIS A 79 -8.78 36.02 -18.68
C HIS A 79 -8.90 36.44 -17.23
N ILE A 80 -7.80 36.92 -16.64
CA ILE A 80 -7.73 38.15 -15.82
C ILE A 80 -6.33 38.75 -16.01
#